data_AF-A0A7W1QRI1-F1
#
_entry.id   AF-A0A7W1QRI1-F1
#
_cell.length_a   1.000
_cell.length_b   1.000
_cell.length_c   1.000
_cell.angle_alpha   90.00
_cell.angle_beta   90.00
_cell.angle_gamma   90.00
#
_symmetry.space_group_name_H-M   'P 1'
#
loop_
_entity.id
_entity.type
_entity.pdbx_description
1 polymer ?
#
loop_
_entity_poly.entity_id
_entity_poly.type
_entity_poly.pdbx_seq_one_letter_code
_entity_poly.pdbx_strand_id
1 'polypeptide(L)'
;MVFLIQNIQNHDSEAIQVKLDGIIRAIEGADNSLLDLEELDEKELDHIRADYEKLAEAAKKALKKAKHEKEAQKSKSGKKAD
;
A
#
# COMPACT_ATOMS: atom_id res chain seq x y z
N MET A 1 -23.35 -0.03 -32.02
CA MET A 1 -23.84 -0.40 -30.67
C MET A 1 -22.72 -0.66 -29.64
N VAL A 2 -21.50 -0.16 -29.84
CA VAL A 2 -20.39 -0.27 -28.86
C VAL A 2 -20.22 1.00 -28.01
N PHE A 3 -20.92 2.09 -28.35
CA PHE A 3 -20.89 3.35 -27.59
C PHE A 3 -21.67 3.32 -26.26
N LEU A 4 -22.80 2.60 -26.19
CA LEU A 4 -23.57 2.49 -24.94
C LEU A 4 -22.89 1.58 -23.91
N ILE A 5 -22.14 0.57 -24.36
CA ILE A 5 -21.44 -0.37 -23.49
C ILE A 5 -20.21 0.31 -22.85
N GLN A 6 -19.47 1.12 -23.61
CA GLN A 6 -18.35 1.90 -23.08
C GLN A 6 -18.81 3.00 -22.10
N ASN A 7 -19.97 3.62 -22.34
CA ASN A 7 -20.48 4.65 -21.42
C ASN A 7 -20.84 4.10 -20.03
N ILE A 8 -21.35 2.86 -19.96
CA ILE A 8 -21.64 2.18 -18.69
C ILE A 8 -20.33 1.71 -18.01
N GLN A 9 -19.39 1.17 -18.78
CA GLN A 9 -18.10 0.71 -18.24
C GLN A 9 -17.23 1.85 -17.67
N ASN A 10 -17.26 3.03 -18.32
CA ASN A 10 -16.54 4.21 -17.83
C ASN A 10 -17.17 4.74 -16.53
N HIS A 11 -18.50 4.79 -16.45
CA HIS A 11 -19.21 5.24 -15.25
C HIS A 11 -19.04 4.28 -14.06
N ASP A 12 -19.03 2.96 -14.28
CA ASP A 12 -18.82 1.99 -13.21
C ASP A 12 -17.39 2.08 -12.64
N SER A 13 -16.40 2.35 -13.49
CA SER A 13 -15.00 2.55 -13.07
C SER A 13 -14.86 3.83 -12.24
N GLU A 14 -15.46 4.93 -12.68
CA GLU A 14 -15.49 6.20 -11.95
C GLU A 14 -16.19 6.05 -10.58
N ALA A 15 -17.31 5.33 -10.54
CA ALA A 15 -18.02 5.06 -9.29
C ALA A 15 -17.19 4.22 -8.29
N ILE A 16 -16.30 3.34 -8.77
CA ILE A 16 -15.37 2.59 -7.93
C ILE A 16 -14.30 3.53 -7.37
N GLN A 17 -13.71 4.40 -8.19
CA GLN A 17 -12.69 5.38 -7.75
C GLN A 17 -13.23 6.28 -6.64
N VAL A 18 -14.39 6.89 -6.84
CA VAL A 18 -15.02 7.78 -5.84
C VAL A 18 -15.29 7.06 -4.51
N LYS A 19 -15.63 5.76 -4.55
CA LYS A 19 -15.81 4.96 -3.34
C LYS A 19 -14.48 4.69 -2.63
N LEU A 20 -13.42 4.40 -3.37
CA LEU A 20 -12.08 4.18 -2.82
C LEU A 20 -11.54 5.46 -2.19
N ASP A 21 -11.70 6.60 -2.85
CA ASP A 21 -11.34 7.92 -2.32
C ASP A 21 -12.07 8.23 -1.02
N GLY A 22 -13.37 7.90 -0.97
CA GLY A 22 -14.16 8.02 0.25
C GLY A 22 -13.61 7.18 1.40
N ILE A 23 -13.10 5.97 1.12
CA ILE A 23 -12.48 5.09 2.13
C ILE A 23 -11.11 5.62 2.56
N ILE A 24 -10.25 6.01 1.61
CA ILE A 24 -8.92 6.58 1.90
C ILE A 24 -9.06 7.80 2.79
N ARG A 25 -9.98 8.72 2.45
CA ARG A 25 -10.26 9.93 3.25
C ARG A 25 -10.82 9.63 4.64
N ALA A 26 -11.50 8.51 4.83
CA ALA A 26 -12.06 8.11 6.12
C ALA A 26 -11.03 7.47 7.05
N ILE A 27 -9.87 7.03 6.53
CA ILE A 27 -8.80 6.41 7.32
C ILE A 27 -7.92 7.51 7.93
N GLU A 28 -7.91 7.60 9.25
CA GLU A 28 -7.06 8.56 9.98
C GLU A 28 -5.57 8.24 9.75
N GLY A 29 -4.82 9.23 9.25
CA GLY A 29 -3.41 9.09 8.91
C GLY A 29 -3.14 8.43 7.55
N ALA A 30 -4.16 8.22 6.72
CA ALA A 30 -3.94 7.86 5.32
C ALA A 30 -3.28 9.00 4.54
N ASP A 31 -2.47 8.62 3.56
CA ASP A 31 -1.84 9.56 2.65
C ASP A 31 -2.84 9.99 1.58
N ASN A 32 -3.32 11.23 1.67
CA ASN A 32 -4.28 11.79 0.73
C ASN A 32 -3.68 12.00 -0.68
N SER A 33 -2.36 11.86 -0.86
CA SER A 33 -1.74 11.84 -2.21
C SER A 33 -2.17 10.63 -3.04
N LEU A 34 -2.81 9.63 -2.42
CA LEU A 34 -3.43 8.49 -3.11
C LEU A 34 -4.84 8.78 -3.66
N LEU A 35 -5.39 9.95 -3.39
CA LEU A 35 -6.67 10.36 -3.99
C LEU A 35 -6.40 10.87 -5.41
N ASP A 36 -7.36 10.66 -6.32
CA ASP A 36 -7.34 11.23 -7.68
C ASP A 36 -6.13 10.76 -8.52
N LEU A 37 -5.69 9.51 -8.34
CA LEU A 37 -4.52 8.96 -9.05
C LEU A 37 -4.75 8.85 -10.57
N GLU A 38 -5.99 8.82 -11.03
CA GLU A 38 -6.35 8.74 -12.44
C GLU A 38 -6.02 10.02 -13.24
N GLU A 39 -5.94 11.17 -12.59
CA GLU A 39 -5.63 12.46 -13.23
C GLU A 39 -4.13 12.79 -13.22
N LEU A 40 -3.32 12.01 -12.49
CA LEU A 40 -1.88 12.23 -12.38
C LEU A 40 -1.13 11.86 -13.66
N ASP A 41 -0.05 12.59 -13.91
CA ASP A 41 0.85 12.23 -15.00
C ASP A 41 1.70 10.99 -14.64
N GLU A 42 2.27 10.35 -15.67
CA GLU A 42 3.06 9.12 -15.49
C GLU A 42 4.25 9.31 -14.54
N LYS A 43 4.85 10.51 -14.49
CA LYS A 43 6.00 10.80 -13.61
C LYS A 43 5.54 10.94 -12.17
N GLU A 44 4.42 11.60 -11.93
CA GLU A 44 3.79 11.76 -10.62
C GLU A 44 3.39 10.39 -10.06
N LEU A 45 2.80 9.53 -10.89
CA LEU A 45 2.46 8.17 -10.52
C LEU A 45 3.71 7.33 -10.17
N ASP A 46 4.79 7.47 -10.95
CA ASP A 46 6.07 6.81 -10.68
C ASP A 46 6.70 7.29 -9.37
N HIS A 47 6.58 8.58 -9.05
CA HIS A 47 7.05 9.14 -7.79
C HIS A 47 6.32 8.53 -6.59
N ILE A 48 5.00 8.49 -6.63
CA ILE A 48 4.18 7.87 -5.57
C ILE A 48 4.55 6.40 -5.43
N ARG A 49 4.64 5.68 -6.54
CA ARG A 49 5.02 4.26 -6.54
C ARG A 49 6.38 4.03 -5.89
N ALA A 50 7.39 4.86 -6.23
CA ALA A 50 8.72 4.75 -5.66
C ALA A 50 8.73 4.94 -4.13
N ASP A 51 7.88 5.83 -3.61
CA ASP A 51 7.78 6.05 -2.17
C ASP A 51 7.11 4.89 -1.44
N TYR A 52 6.06 4.30 -2.03
CA TYR A 52 5.45 3.08 -1.50
C TYR A 52 6.37 1.87 -1.57
N GLU A 53 7.18 1.74 -2.62
CA GLU A 53 8.20 0.69 -2.70
C GLU A 53 9.24 0.83 -1.58
N LYS A 54 9.68 2.05 -1.26
CA LYS A 54 10.58 2.31 -0.11
C LYS A 54 9.92 1.95 1.22
N LEU A 55 8.66 2.32 1.43
CA LEU A 55 7.90 1.96 2.63
C LEU A 55 7.80 0.44 2.80
N ALA A 56 7.48 -0.27 1.72
CA ALA A 56 7.41 -1.73 1.71
C ALA A 56 8.78 -2.36 2.03
N GLU A 57 9.87 -1.86 1.45
CA GLU A 57 11.22 -2.33 1.74
C GLU A 57 11.62 -2.09 3.20
N ALA A 58 11.29 -0.93 3.77
CA ALA A 58 11.51 -0.63 5.18
C ALA A 58 10.74 -1.61 6.08
N ALA A 59 9.46 -1.86 5.79
CA ALA A 59 8.64 -2.81 6.54
C ALA A 59 9.21 -4.24 6.45
N LYS A 60 9.61 -4.70 5.26
CA LYS A 60 10.26 -6.01 5.08
C LYS A 60 11.54 -6.13 5.90
N LYS A 61 12.39 -5.10 5.90
CA LYS A 61 13.63 -5.09 6.69
C LYS A 61 13.35 -5.13 8.19
N ALA A 62 12.39 -4.36 8.67
CA ALA A 62 11.97 -4.38 10.07
C ALA A 62 11.46 -5.77 10.50
N LEU A 63 10.65 -6.42 9.66
CA LEU A 63 10.17 -7.78 9.89
C LEU A 63 11.31 -8.81 9.94
N LYS A 64 12.30 -8.71 9.03
CA LYS A 64 13.48 -9.57 9.05
C LYS A 64 14.31 -9.38 10.32
N LYS A 65 14.56 -8.13 10.73
CA LYS A 65 15.28 -7.81 11.97
C LYS A 65 14.56 -8.38 13.21
N ALA A 66 13.24 -8.18 13.29
CA ALA A 66 12.43 -8.70 14.39
C ALA A 66 12.43 -10.24 14.45
N LYS A 67 12.50 -10.93 13.30
CA LYS A 67 12.66 -12.39 13.26
C LYS A 67 14.02 -12.85 13.80
N HIS A 68 15.10 -12.23 13.35
CA HIS A 68 16.46 -12.55 13.81
C HIS A 68 16.66 -12.27 15.31
N GLU A 69 16.08 -11.20 15.85
CA GLU A 69 16.14 -10.89 17.29
C GLU A 69 15.37 -11.94 18.12
N LYS A 70 14.21 -12.40 17.65
CA LYS A 70 13.44 -13.47 18.30
C LYS A 70 14.16 -14.82 18.29
N GLU A 71 14.90 -15.13 17.22
CA GLU A 71 15.71 -16.35 17.12
C GLU A 71 16.95 -16.29 18.03
N ALA A 72 17.60 -15.13 18.12
CA ALA A 72 18.75 -14.91 19.01
C ALA A 72 18.39 -14.91 20.51
N GLN A 73 17.15 -14.56 20.87
CA GLN A 73 16.66 -14.65 22.25
C GLN A 73 16.33 -16.10 22.66
N LYS A 74 15.80 -16.92 21.73
CA LYS A 74 15.51 -18.34 21.99
C LYS A 74 16.77 -19.18 22.20
N SER A 75 17.88 -18.88 21.52
CA SER A 75 19.15 -19.62 21.71
C SER A 75 19.85 -19.29 23.03
N LYS A 76 19.58 -18.11 23.62
CA LYS A 76 20.14 -17.72 24.93
C LYS A 76 19.36 -18.27 26.13
N SER A 77 18.06 -18.59 25.98
CA SER A 77 17.27 -19.20 27.06
C SER A 77 17.50 -20.71 27.20
N GLY A 78 18.02 -21.38 26.16
CA GLY A 78 18.34 -22.82 26.20
C GLY A 78 19.68 -23.16 26.84
N LYS A 79 20.55 -22.19 27.13
CA LYS A 79 21.93 -22.42 27.63
C LYS A 79 22.11 -22.15 29.13
N LYS A 80 21.02 -21.97 29.88
CA LYS A 80 21.03 -21.75 31.34
C LYS A 80 20.50 -22.95 32.15
N ALA A 81 20.28 -24.09 31.53
CA ALA A 81 19.67 -25.27 32.17
C ALA A 81 20.59 -26.50 32.25
N ASP A 82 21.86 -26.40 31.85
CA ASP A 82 22.89 -27.44 32.06
C ASP A 82 24.01 -26.92 32.96
#